data_AF-A0A2E5Q782-F1
#
_entry.id   AF-A0A2E5Q782-F1
#
_cell.length_a   1.000
_cell.length_b   1.000
_cell.length_c   1.000
_cell.angle_alpha   90.00
_cell.angle_beta   90.00
_cell.angle_gamma   90.00
#
_symmetry.space_group_name_H-M   'P 1'
#
loop_
_entity.id
_entity.type
_entity.pdbx_description
1 polymer ?
#
loop_
_entity_poly.entity_id
_entity_poly.type
_entity_poly.pdbx_seq_one_letter_code
_entity_poly.pdbx_strand_id
1 'polypeptide(L)'
;MTAPLVMDLVLARQMISGCGVEFANWQVVSSAKAAVSAAAGLDGPVALKSAAPDVVHKSDSGCVVLGVAGDEAVEKTYAEVTARAAAAGSATPERVLVETMTPGLAEIIIGLKRDETFGAVVLVGLGGIFTEVLEDFVLRLCPVTEPEALDMFKELRGFSVLAGARGKPHCDLDALARVAVSISRLGNDRDDILELDLNPVMAMEQGALAVDARVVLNGRGKHGAH
;
A
#
# COMPACT_ATOMS: atom_id res chain seq x y z
N MET A 1 5.39 5.78 -27.36
CA MET A 1 5.63 5.37 -25.95
C MET A 1 4.70 4.19 -25.67
N THR A 2 5.22 3.08 -25.15
CA THR A 2 4.42 1.93 -24.73
C THR A 2 3.53 2.31 -23.55
N ALA A 3 2.28 1.83 -23.54
CA ALA A 3 1.33 2.14 -22.48
C ALA A 3 1.91 1.75 -21.09
N PRO A 4 1.66 2.56 -20.04
CA PRO A 4 2.03 2.21 -18.68
C PRO A 4 1.46 0.85 -18.27
N LEU A 5 2.23 0.09 -17.50
CA LEU A 5 1.86 -1.23 -16.99
C LEU A 5 1.69 -1.17 -15.48
N VAL A 6 0.52 -1.57 -14.98
CA VAL A 6 0.33 -1.79 -13.54
C VAL A 6 0.95 -3.15 -13.17
N MET A 7 1.84 -3.17 -12.19
CA MET A 7 2.47 -4.39 -11.70
C MET A 7 1.48 -5.25 -10.91
N ASP A 8 1.58 -6.58 -11.03
CA ASP A 8 0.84 -7.51 -10.17
C ASP A 8 1.13 -7.25 -8.69
N LEU A 9 0.09 -7.27 -7.85
CA LEU A 9 0.16 -6.95 -6.42
C LEU A 9 1.24 -7.76 -5.68
N VAL A 10 1.37 -9.05 -5.97
CA VAL A 10 2.34 -9.92 -5.30
C VAL A 10 3.75 -9.49 -5.64
N LEU A 11 4.01 -9.21 -6.93
CA LEU A 11 5.32 -8.74 -7.40
C LEU A 11 5.65 -7.36 -6.85
N ALA A 12 4.67 -6.45 -6.79
CA ALA A 12 4.84 -5.12 -6.23
C ALA A 12 5.24 -5.21 -4.75
N ARG A 13 4.49 -5.97 -3.94
CA ARG A 13 4.79 -6.16 -2.51
C ARG A 13 6.16 -6.81 -2.31
N GLN A 14 6.50 -7.85 -3.08
CA GLN A 14 7.81 -8.51 -3.00
C GLN A 14 8.97 -7.56 -3.33
N MET A 15 8.83 -6.74 -4.37
CA MET A 15 9.85 -5.74 -4.73
C MET A 15 10.04 -4.73 -3.60
N ILE A 16 8.93 -4.18 -3.08
CA ILE A 16 8.93 -3.15 -2.04
C ILE A 16 9.49 -3.73 -0.72
N SER A 17 9.15 -4.96 -0.36
CA SER A 17 9.75 -5.66 0.79
C SER A 17 11.23 -5.94 0.61
N GLY A 18 11.70 -6.19 -0.61
CA GLY A 18 13.13 -6.28 -0.92
C GLY A 18 13.91 -4.99 -0.61
N CYS A 19 13.22 -3.85 -0.51
CA CYS A 19 13.78 -2.56 -0.10
C CYS A 19 13.64 -2.27 1.40
N GLY A 20 13.18 -3.24 2.21
CA GLY A 20 13.05 -3.09 3.67
C GLY A 20 11.73 -2.47 4.13
N VAL A 21 10.71 -2.40 3.27
CA VAL A 21 9.36 -1.97 3.67
C VAL A 21 8.53 -3.19 4.07
N GLU A 22 8.05 -3.18 5.30
CA GLU A 22 7.24 -4.26 5.85
C GLU A 22 5.76 -4.08 5.47
N PHE A 23 5.08 -5.21 5.22
CA PHE A 23 3.63 -5.25 5.02
C PHE A 23 2.98 -6.00 6.18
N ALA A 24 1.73 -5.68 6.49
CA ALA A 24 0.91 -6.52 7.36
C ALA A 24 0.82 -7.94 6.79
N ASN A 25 0.84 -8.98 7.64
CA ASN A 25 0.85 -10.38 7.20
C ASN A 25 -0.28 -10.66 6.20
N TRP A 26 0.06 -11.28 5.08
CA TRP A 26 -0.85 -11.44 3.96
C TRP A 26 -0.62 -12.73 3.18
N GLN A 27 -1.67 -13.19 2.51
CA GLN A 27 -1.63 -14.32 1.58
C GLN A 27 -2.62 -14.11 0.45
N VAL A 28 -2.23 -14.42 -0.79
CA VAL A 28 -3.17 -14.51 -1.91
C VAL A 28 -3.68 -15.94 -2.04
N VAL A 29 -4.99 -16.09 -2.14
CA VAL A 29 -5.70 -17.36 -2.24
C VAL A 29 -6.64 -17.37 -3.45
N SER A 30 -7.05 -18.56 -3.87
CA SER A 30 -7.94 -18.77 -5.02
C SER A 30 -9.11 -19.71 -4.72
N SER A 31 -9.44 -19.90 -3.44
CA SER A 31 -10.65 -20.62 -3.02
C SER A 31 -11.12 -20.17 -1.63
N ALA A 32 -12.42 -20.30 -1.35
CA ALA A 32 -12.98 -20.00 -0.03
C ALA A 32 -12.32 -20.82 1.09
N LYS A 33 -12.08 -22.11 0.86
CA LYS A 33 -11.38 -22.99 1.81
C LYS A 33 -9.97 -22.49 2.12
N ALA A 34 -9.24 -22.04 1.09
CA ALA A 34 -7.91 -21.47 1.28
C ALA A 34 -7.99 -20.11 2.01
N ALA A 35 -9.02 -19.30 1.76
CA ALA A 35 -9.24 -18.05 2.49
C ALA A 35 -9.48 -18.28 3.98
N VAL A 36 -10.33 -19.25 4.34
CA VAL A 36 -10.56 -19.66 5.73
C VAL A 36 -9.27 -20.15 6.37
N SER A 37 -8.52 -21.03 5.68
CA SER A 37 -7.24 -21.54 6.19
C SER A 37 -6.20 -20.45 6.37
N ALA A 38 -6.14 -19.47 5.47
CA ALA A 38 -5.22 -18.33 5.58
C ALA A 38 -5.62 -17.44 6.76
N ALA A 39 -6.91 -17.11 6.90
CA ALA A 39 -7.42 -16.30 8.00
C ALA A 39 -7.19 -16.96 9.37
N ALA A 40 -7.37 -18.28 9.47
CA ALA A 40 -7.10 -19.03 10.70
C ALA A 40 -5.61 -19.04 11.11
N GLY A 41 -4.70 -18.82 10.16
CA GLY A 41 -3.27 -18.68 10.42
C GLY A 41 -2.85 -17.25 10.82
N LEU A 42 -3.77 -16.30 10.84
CA LEU A 42 -3.53 -14.90 11.17
C LEU A 42 -4.20 -14.56 12.51
N ASP A 43 -3.51 -13.78 13.34
CA ASP A 43 -4.04 -13.34 14.62
C ASP A 43 -5.02 -12.17 14.43
N GLY A 44 -6.30 -12.42 14.74
CA GLY A 44 -7.35 -11.39 14.76
C GLY A 44 -8.17 -11.28 13.47
N PRO A 45 -8.97 -10.20 13.32
CA PRO A 45 -9.78 -9.98 12.13
C PRO A 45 -8.90 -9.74 10.90
N VAL A 46 -9.41 -10.17 9.75
CA VAL A 46 -8.73 -10.03 8.47
C VAL A 46 -9.48 -9.09 7.52
N ALA A 47 -8.74 -8.52 6.58
CA ALA A 47 -9.28 -7.90 5.39
C ALA A 47 -9.27 -8.91 4.24
N LEU A 48 -10.34 -8.94 3.45
CA LEU A 48 -10.41 -9.64 2.17
C LEU A 48 -10.47 -8.60 1.05
N LYS A 49 -9.47 -8.61 0.17
CA LYS A 49 -9.32 -7.64 -0.93
C LYS A 49 -9.17 -8.38 -2.25
N SER A 50 -9.73 -7.90 -3.35
CA SER A 50 -9.40 -8.46 -4.68
C SER A 50 -7.90 -8.30 -4.95
N ALA A 51 -7.28 -9.39 -5.39
CA ALA A 51 -5.89 -9.43 -5.87
C ALA A 51 -5.82 -9.61 -7.39
N ALA A 52 -6.94 -9.43 -8.09
CA ALA A 52 -6.99 -9.50 -9.53
C ALA A 52 -6.39 -8.22 -10.16
N PRO A 53 -5.48 -8.34 -11.14
CA PRO A 53 -4.70 -7.21 -11.66
C PRO A 53 -5.52 -6.19 -12.46
N ASP A 54 -6.69 -6.60 -12.95
CA ASP A 54 -7.65 -5.80 -13.70
C ASP A 54 -8.63 -5.02 -12.81
N VAL A 55 -8.70 -5.35 -11.51
CA VAL A 55 -9.49 -4.60 -10.53
C VAL A 55 -8.62 -3.49 -9.92
N VAL A 56 -8.49 -2.37 -10.64
CA VAL A 56 -7.64 -1.24 -10.25
C VAL A 56 -8.23 -0.44 -9.07
N HIS A 57 -9.53 -0.14 -9.11
CA HIS A 57 -10.25 0.61 -8.07
C HIS A 57 -11.03 -0.33 -7.15
N LYS A 58 -10.29 -1.14 -6.36
CA LYS A 58 -10.85 -2.22 -5.52
C LYS A 58 -11.91 -1.68 -4.55
N SER A 59 -11.62 -0.58 -3.86
CA SER A 59 -12.52 0.03 -2.88
C SER A 59 -13.83 0.49 -3.52
N ASP A 60 -13.74 1.21 -4.65
CA ASP A 60 -14.90 1.73 -5.39
C ASP A 60 -15.78 0.60 -5.95
N SER A 61 -15.16 -0.54 -6.27
CA SER A 61 -15.85 -1.75 -6.74
C SER A 61 -16.38 -2.63 -5.60
N GLY A 62 -16.27 -2.18 -4.34
CA GLY A 62 -16.65 -2.96 -3.16
C GLY A 62 -15.82 -4.24 -2.97
N CYS A 63 -14.67 -4.34 -3.62
CA CYS A 63 -13.75 -5.48 -3.60
C CYS A 63 -12.76 -5.41 -2.43
N VAL A 64 -13.07 -4.62 -1.40
CA VAL A 64 -12.34 -4.53 -0.14
C VAL A 64 -13.35 -4.67 0.98
N VAL A 65 -13.21 -5.70 1.81
CA VAL A 65 -14.03 -5.92 2.99
C VAL A 65 -13.09 -6.05 4.19
N LEU A 66 -13.31 -5.21 5.19
CA LEU A 66 -12.48 -5.12 6.39
C LEU A 66 -13.22 -5.75 7.58
N GLY A 67 -12.47 -6.20 8.59
CA GLY A 67 -13.00 -6.58 9.89
C GLY A 67 -13.65 -7.96 9.90
N VAL A 68 -13.26 -8.84 8.99
CA VAL A 68 -13.87 -10.16 8.83
C VAL A 68 -13.30 -11.11 9.86
N ALA A 69 -14.17 -11.74 10.64
CA ALA A 69 -13.78 -12.68 11.69
C ALA A 69 -14.70 -13.90 11.71
N GLY A 70 -14.10 -15.08 11.85
CA GLY A 70 -14.80 -16.36 11.86
C GLY A 70 -14.96 -16.98 10.46
N ASP A 71 -14.84 -18.31 10.41
CA ASP A 71 -14.78 -19.08 9.16
C ASP A 71 -15.96 -18.83 8.22
N GLU A 72 -17.19 -18.82 8.75
CA GLU A 72 -18.42 -18.58 7.97
C GLU A 72 -18.43 -17.18 7.35
N ALA A 73 -17.98 -16.16 8.09
CA ALA A 73 -17.87 -14.80 7.59
C ALA A 73 -16.80 -14.70 6.50
N VAL A 74 -15.64 -15.35 6.67
CA VAL A 74 -14.57 -15.38 5.68
C VAL A 74 -15.03 -16.05 4.38
N GLU A 75 -15.69 -17.20 4.47
CA GLU A 75 -16.24 -17.90 3.30
C GLU A 75 -17.27 -17.06 2.55
N LYS A 76 -18.22 -16.45 3.28
CA LYS A 76 -19.21 -15.55 2.69
C LYS A 76 -18.56 -14.34 2.02
N THR A 77 -17.64 -13.67 2.72
CA THR A 77 -16.94 -12.50 2.17
C THR A 77 -16.11 -12.85 0.95
N TYR A 78 -15.46 -14.01 0.92
CA TYR A 78 -14.74 -14.48 -0.26
C TYR A 78 -15.69 -14.59 -1.47
N ALA A 79 -16.86 -15.21 -1.30
CA ALA A 79 -17.85 -15.30 -2.37
C ALA A 79 -18.33 -13.93 -2.85
N GLU A 80 -18.53 -12.96 -1.94
CA GLU A 80 -18.91 -11.60 -2.29
C GLU A 80 -17.82 -10.84 -3.08
N VAL A 81 -16.57 -10.90 -2.62
CA VAL A 81 -15.44 -10.21 -3.27
C VAL A 81 -15.20 -10.78 -4.67
N THR A 82 -15.22 -12.10 -4.82
CA THR A 82 -15.03 -12.75 -6.12
C THR A 82 -16.17 -12.42 -7.10
N ALA A 83 -17.43 -12.40 -6.62
CA ALA A 83 -18.58 -11.99 -7.45
C ALA A 83 -18.47 -10.53 -7.90
N ARG A 84 -18.04 -9.62 -7.02
CA ARG A 84 -17.81 -8.19 -7.36
C ARG A 84 -16.67 -8.03 -8.36
N ALA A 85 -15.56 -8.76 -8.19
CA ALA A 85 -14.45 -8.74 -9.13
C ALA A 85 -14.87 -9.26 -10.52
N ALA A 86 -15.68 -10.32 -10.58
CA ALA A 86 -16.22 -10.83 -11.84
C ALA A 86 -17.15 -9.81 -12.52
N ALA A 87 -18.02 -9.15 -11.73
CA ALA A 87 -18.89 -8.08 -12.24
C ALA A 87 -18.12 -6.86 -12.75
N ALA A 88 -16.93 -6.59 -12.19
CA ALA A 88 -15.99 -5.58 -12.67
C ALA A 88 -15.22 -6.01 -13.94
N GLY A 89 -15.51 -7.19 -14.50
CA GLY A 89 -14.91 -7.69 -15.73
C GLY A 89 -13.59 -8.43 -15.54
N SER A 90 -13.28 -8.85 -14.31
CA SER A 90 -12.01 -9.53 -14.04
C SER A 90 -11.92 -10.90 -14.71
N ALA A 91 -10.77 -11.20 -15.31
CA ALA A 91 -10.45 -12.51 -15.86
C ALA A 91 -10.01 -13.54 -14.79
N THR A 92 -9.58 -13.07 -13.62
CA THR A 92 -9.17 -13.92 -12.48
C THR A 92 -9.86 -13.47 -11.18
N PRO A 93 -11.20 -13.45 -11.14
CA PRO A 93 -11.95 -12.90 -10.01
C PRO A 93 -11.75 -13.70 -8.72
N GLU A 94 -11.29 -14.95 -8.81
CA GLU A 94 -11.01 -15.82 -7.67
C GLU A 94 -9.77 -15.42 -6.85
N ARG A 95 -8.89 -14.57 -7.40
CA ARG A 95 -7.69 -14.12 -6.68
C ARG A 95 -8.07 -13.13 -5.59
N VAL A 96 -7.98 -13.55 -4.33
CA VAL A 96 -8.27 -12.72 -3.15
C VAL A 96 -7.05 -12.65 -2.24
N LEU A 97 -6.71 -11.45 -1.80
CA LEU A 97 -5.76 -11.19 -0.73
C LEU A 97 -6.48 -11.32 0.62
N VAL A 98 -5.97 -12.17 1.50
CA VAL A 98 -6.32 -12.22 2.93
C VAL A 98 -5.17 -11.57 3.69
N GLU A 99 -5.47 -10.55 4.50
CA GLU A 99 -4.46 -9.75 5.19
C GLU A 99 -4.89 -9.43 6.62
N THR A 100 -3.95 -9.49 7.57
CA THR A 100 -4.20 -9.11 8.98
C THR A 100 -4.59 -7.65 9.08
N MET A 101 -5.60 -7.34 9.88
CA MET A 101 -5.89 -5.96 10.26
C MET A 101 -5.02 -5.51 11.41
N THR A 102 -3.95 -4.78 11.10
CA THR A 102 -3.12 -4.13 12.12
C THR A 102 -3.65 -2.72 12.41
N PRO A 103 -4.02 -2.40 13.67
CA PRO A 103 -4.40 -1.04 14.04
C PRO A 103 -3.18 -0.11 13.99
N GLY A 104 -3.29 1.02 13.30
CA GLY A 104 -2.34 2.13 13.35
C GLY A 104 -2.84 3.28 14.24
N LEU A 105 -1.92 4.11 14.72
CA LEU A 105 -2.22 5.40 15.34
C LEU A 105 -2.66 6.45 14.30
N ALA A 106 -2.13 6.34 13.08
CA ALA A 106 -2.49 7.15 11.93
C ALA A 106 -2.27 6.37 10.63
N GLU A 107 -2.97 6.79 9.58
CA GLU A 107 -2.70 6.35 8.22
C GLU A 107 -1.80 7.37 7.53
N ILE A 108 -0.85 6.90 6.74
CA ILE A 108 0.11 7.71 5.98
C ILE A 108 0.07 7.29 4.52
N ILE A 109 0.21 8.24 3.61
CA ILE A 109 0.51 7.98 2.21
C ILE A 109 2.00 8.21 1.99
N ILE A 110 2.68 7.23 1.39
CA ILE A 110 4.05 7.39 0.89
C ILE A 110 4.05 7.05 -0.59
N GLY A 111 4.27 8.05 -1.42
CA GLY A 111 4.20 7.94 -2.86
C GLY A 111 5.53 8.24 -3.55
N LEU A 112 5.67 7.77 -4.76
CA LEU A 112 6.72 8.12 -5.70
C LEU A 112 6.05 8.48 -7.03
N LYS A 113 6.47 9.58 -7.65
CA LYS A 113 6.08 9.92 -9.01
C LYS A 113 7.30 10.37 -9.79
N ARG A 114 7.41 9.91 -11.04
CA ARG A 114 8.43 10.38 -11.96
C ARG A 114 7.91 11.60 -12.71
N ASP A 115 8.57 12.71 -12.51
CA ASP A 115 8.42 13.93 -13.28
C ASP A 115 9.35 13.90 -14.52
N GLU A 116 8.88 14.46 -15.63
CA GLU A 116 9.63 14.46 -16.91
C GLU A 116 10.88 15.35 -16.87
N THR A 117 10.87 16.39 -16.04
CA THR A 117 11.97 17.38 -15.94
C THR A 117 12.87 17.07 -14.75
N PHE A 118 12.28 16.78 -13.60
CA PHE A 118 13.01 16.66 -12.34
C PHE A 118 13.37 15.23 -11.95
N GLY A 119 12.85 14.23 -12.66
CA GLY A 119 13.05 12.83 -12.33
C GLY A 119 12.14 12.37 -11.18
N ALA A 120 12.62 11.46 -10.34
CA ALA A 120 11.82 10.86 -9.30
C ALA A 120 11.56 11.83 -8.13
N VAL A 121 10.30 11.94 -7.71
CA VAL A 121 9.83 12.77 -6.59
C VAL A 121 9.15 11.85 -5.57
N VAL A 122 9.54 11.95 -4.31
CA VAL A 122 8.88 11.24 -3.20
C VAL A 122 7.87 12.17 -2.53
N LEU A 123 6.71 11.62 -2.19
CA LEU A 123 5.61 12.25 -1.48
C LEU A 123 5.43 11.56 -0.13
N VAL A 124 5.21 12.34 0.93
CA VAL A 124 4.60 11.86 2.16
C VAL A 124 3.37 12.69 2.49
N GLY A 125 2.34 12.07 3.06
CA GLY A 125 1.12 12.77 3.46
C GLY A 125 0.33 11.99 4.51
N LEU A 126 -0.61 12.66 5.19
CA LEU A 126 -1.55 11.97 6.07
C LEU A 126 -2.63 11.27 5.24
N GLY A 127 -2.90 10.00 5.54
CA GLY A 127 -3.92 9.13 4.96
C GLY A 127 -5.32 9.28 5.57
N GLY A 128 -6.27 8.45 5.11
CA GLY A 128 -7.65 8.42 5.60
C GLY A 128 -8.47 9.67 5.21
N ILE A 129 -9.52 9.99 5.98
CA ILE A 129 -10.43 11.14 5.74
C ILE A 129 -9.74 12.50 5.55
N PHE A 130 -8.47 12.60 5.95
CA PHE A 130 -7.68 13.83 5.88
C PHE A 130 -7.09 14.08 4.49
N THR A 131 -6.99 13.06 3.61
CA THR A 131 -6.42 13.18 2.26
C THR A 131 -7.31 13.97 1.30
N GLU A 132 -8.60 13.65 1.27
CA GLU A 132 -9.55 14.20 0.30
C GLU A 132 -9.92 15.66 0.58
N VAL A 133 -9.76 16.12 1.84
CA VAL A 133 -10.20 17.45 2.29
C VAL A 133 -9.03 18.40 2.53
N LEU A 134 -7.88 17.91 2.99
CA LEU A 134 -6.81 18.80 3.43
C LEU A 134 -5.68 18.96 2.41
N GLU A 135 -5.47 18.03 1.47
CA GLU A 135 -4.29 18.05 0.57
C GLU A 135 -2.97 18.21 1.36
N ASP A 136 -2.84 17.54 2.51
CA ASP A 136 -1.68 17.67 3.40
C ASP A 136 -0.56 16.71 3.00
N PHE A 137 0.29 17.16 2.09
CA PHE A 137 1.44 16.41 1.60
C PHE A 137 2.70 17.27 1.46
N VAL A 138 3.85 16.60 1.51
CA VAL A 138 5.17 17.20 1.32
C VAL A 138 5.91 16.42 0.23
N LEU A 139 6.55 17.15 -0.69
CA LEU A 139 7.30 16.60 -1.81
C LEU A 139 8.79 16.90 -1.67
N ARG A 140 9.63 15.95 -2.08
CA ARG A 140 11.08 16.14 -2.26
C ARG A 140 11.59 15.38 -3.47
N LEU A 141 12.67 15.88 -4.08
CA LEU A 141 13.38 15.15 -5.13
C LEU A 141 14.07 13.93 -4.53
N CYS A 142 14.10 12.84 -5.27
CA CYS A 142 14.82 11.63 -4.87
C CYS A 142 16.30 11.71 -5.26
N PRO A 143 17.20 11.04 -4.51
CA PRO A 143 16.92 10.32 -3.27
C PRO A 143 16.90 11.27 -2.06
N VAL A 144 16.06 10.99 -1.06
CA VAL A 144 16.10 11.66 0.25
C VAL A 144 16.87 10.84 1.28
N THR A 145 17.48 11.54 2.24
CA THR A 145 18.12 11.00 3.43
C THR A 145 17.12 10.85 4.58
N GLU A 146 17.48 10.09 5.63
CA GLU A 146 16.61 9.93 6.82
C GLU A 146 16.27 11.27 7.51
N PRO A 147 17.23 12.20 7.73
CA PRO A 147 16.90 13.52 8.27
C PRO A 147 15.92 14.31 7.40
N GLU A 148 16.12 14.29 6.07
CA GLU A 148 15.21 14.96 5.13
C GLU A 148 13.80 14.34 5.18
N ALA A 149 13.70 13.02 5.22
CA ALA A 149 12.41 12.33 5.35
C ALA A 149 11.71 12.65 6.68
N LEU A 150 12.45 12.70 7.80
CA LEU A 150 11.91 13.13 9.09
C LEU A 150 11.38 14.57 9.03
N ASP A 151 12.10 15.48 8.38
CA ASP A 151 11.66 16.86 8.21
C ASP A 151 10.41 16.96 7.31
N MET A 152 10.30 16.12 6.27
CA MET A 152 9.08 16.02 5.47
C MET A 152 7.84 15.69 6.34
N PHE A 153 7.96 14.75 7.29
CA PHE A 153 6.84 14.42 8.19
C PHE A 153 6.50 15.57 9.16
N LYS A 154 7.51 16.30 9.66
CA LYS A 154 7.31 17.47 10.55
C LYS A 154 6.66 18.65 9.84
N GLU A 155 6.84 18.76 8.52
CA GLU A 155 6.26 19.81 7.69
C GLU A 155 4.77 19.60 7.38
N LEU A 156 4.23 18.40 7.63
CA LEU A 156 2.80 18.13 7.50
C LEU A 156 2.01 19.02 8.45
N ARG A 157 0.95 19.68 7.96
CA ARG A 157 0.08 20.52 8.81
C ARG A 157 -0.55 19.71 9.93
N GLY A 158 -0.87 18.45 9.67
CA GLY A 158 -1.38 17.51 10.66
C GLY A 158 -0.31 16.75 11.45
N PHE A 159 0.96 17.19 11.47
CA PHE A 159 2.05 16.53 12.20
C PHE A 159 1.71 16.22 13.67
N SER A 160 0.87 17.03 14.32
CA SER A 160 0.40 16.77 15.70
C SER A 160 -0.31 15.42 15.89
N VAL A 161 -0.87 14.84 14.83
CA VAL A 161 -1.43 13.47 14.83
C VAL A 161 -0.32 12.44 15.00
N LEU A 162 0.83 12.65 14.34
CA LEU A 162 2.00 11.76 14.41
C LEU A 162 2.81 11.96 15.68
N ALA A 163 2.95 13.20 16.13
CA ALA A 163 3.68 13.55 17.35
C ALA A 163 2.98 13.10 18.64
N GLY A 164 1.72 12.65 18.55
CA GLY A 164 0.87 12.39 19.71
C GLY A 164 0.37 13.68 20.34
N ALA A 165 -0.95 13.84 20.44
CA ALA A 165 -1.57 14.99 21.10
C ALA A 165 -2.36 14.54 22.34
N ARG A 166 -2.32 15.36 23.40
CA ARG A 166 -3.17 15.21 24.61
C ARG A 166 -3.03 13.85 25.31
N GLY A 167 -1.81 13.37 25.49
CA GLY A 167 -1.52 12.11 26.20
C GLY A 167 -1.71 10.84 25.37
N LYS A 168 -1.93 10.97 24.05
CA LYS A 168 -1.89 9.84 23.11
C LYS A 168 -0.44 9.44 22.81
N PRO A 169 -0.19 8.15 22.50
CA PRO A 169 1.11 7.70 22.02
C PRO A 169 1.48 8.43 20.73
N HIS A 170 2.78 8.56 20.50
CA HIS A 170 3.35 9.11 19.27
C HIS A 170 3.67 7.98 18.31
N CYS A 171 3.71 8.29 17.02
CA CYS A 171 4.13 7.35 15.99
C CYS A 171 5.66 7.22 15.98
N ASP A 172 6.15 6.05 15.58
CA ASP A 172 7.56 5.81 15.26
C ASP A 172 7.93 6.55 13.96
N LEU A 173 8.31 7.81 14.10
CA LEU A 173 8.69 8.67 12.97
C LEU A 173 9.93 8.17 12.25
N ASP A 174 10.84 7.49 12.96
CA ASP A 174 12.04 6.92 12.35
C ASP A 174 11.67 5.75 11.44
N ALA A 175 10.70 4.91 11.83
CA ALA A 175 10.16 3.86 10.95
C ALA A 175 9.50 4.44 9.69
N LEU A 176 8.68 5.47 9.83
CA LEU A 176 8.07 6.16 8.68
C LEU A 176 9.14 6.79 7.76
N ALA A 177 10.16 7.43 8.33
CA ALA A 177 11.28 7.99 7.58
C ALA A 177 12.04 6.92 6.80
N ARG A 178 12.30 5.74 7.41
CA ARG A 178 12.92 4.61 6.72
C ARG A 178 12.09 4.13 5.54
N VAL A 179 10.76 4.05 5.66
CA VAL A 179 9.89 3.69 4.52
C VAL A 179 10.01 4.72 3.39
N ALA A 180 9.94 6.02 3.70
CA ALA A 180 10.07 7.08 2.70
C ALA A 180 11.44 7.06 2.01
N VAL A 181 12.53 6.85 2.76
CA VAL A 181 13.89 6.70 2.21
C VAL A 181 13.98 5.48 1.30
N SER A 182 13.43 4.33 1.70
CA SER A 182 13.42 3.11 0.88
C SER A 182 12.69 3.33 -0.45
N ILE A 183 11.52 3.97 -0.43
CA ILE A 183 10.77 4.30 -1.66
C ILE A 183 11.51 5.33 -2.52
N SER A 184 12.13 6.34 -1.90
CA SER A 184 12.89 7.36 -2.60
C SER A 184 14.14 6.78 -3.29
N ARG A 185 14.87 5.89 -2.62
CA ARG A 185 16.01 5.16 -3.20
C ARG A 185 15.56 4.26 -4.35
N LEU A 186 14.48 3.50 -4.16
CA LEU A 186 13.90 2.67 -5.21
C LEU A 186 13.58 3.50 -6.46
N GLY A 187 12.97 4.68 -6.28
CA GLY A 187 12.68 5.60 -7.37
C GLY A 187 13.90 6.24 -8.01
N ASN A 188 14.97 6.49 -7.24
CA ASN A 188 16.23 6.95 -7.81
C ASN A 188 16.89 5.87 -8.69
N ASP A 189 16.89 4.63 -8.22
CA ASP A 189 17.63 3.53 -8.84
C ASP A 189 16.87 2.88 -10.01
N ARG A 190 15.54 3.06 -10.08
CA ARG A 190 14.68 2.48 -11.11
C ARG A 190 13.95 3.54 -11.93
N ASP A 191 14.47 3.80 -13.12
CA ASP A 191 13.86 4.70 -14.11
C ASP A 191 12.58 4.15 -14.76
N ASP A 192 12.35 2.84 -14.61
CA ASP A 192 11.18 2.16 -15.12
C ASP A 192 9.92 2.39 -14.27
N ILE A 193 10.06 2.79 -13.00
CA ILE A 193 8.93 3.14 -12.14
C ILE A 193 8.46 4.56 -12.47
N LEU A 194 7.21 4.68 -12.92
CA LEU A 194 6.53 5.94 -13.18
C LEU A 194 5.75 6.44 -11.95
N GLU A 195 5.11 5.52 -11.25
CA GLU A 195 4.31 5.80 -10.05
C GLU A 195 4.46 4.61 -9.08
N LEU A 196 4.61 4.91 -7.79
CA LEU A 196 4.46 3.95 -6.71
C LEU A 196 3.62 4.60 -5.62
N ASP A 197 2.63 3.91 -5.11
CA ASP A 197 1.77 4.41 -4.03
C ASP A 197 1.67 3.36 -2.93
N LEU A 198 2.08 3.74 -1.71
CA LEU A 198 1.80 3.01 -0.48
C LEU A 198 0.66 3.75 0.24
N ASN A 199 -0.54 3.22 0.09
CA ASN A 199 -1.73 3.88 0.59
C ASN A 199 -2.76 2.88 1.13
N PRO A 200 -2.92 2.76 2.46
CA PRO A 200 -2.13 3.41 3.50
C PRO A 200 -0.86 2.64 3.93
N VAL A 201 0.04 3.37 4.57
CA VAL A 201 1.03 2.88 5.54
C VAL A 201 0.49 3.18 6.94
N MET A 202 0.34 2.14 7.76
CA MET A 202 -0.07 2.24 9.16
C MET A 202 1.11 2.75 9.99
N ALA A 203 1.00 3.95 10.54
CA ALA A 203 1.93 4.49 11.52
C ALA A 203 1.60 3.93 12.90
N MET A 204 2.57 3.31 13.57
CA MET A 204 2.37 2.64 14.87
C MET A 204 3.25 3.29 15.93
N GLU A 205 3.01 2.97 17.21
CA GLU A 205 3.91 3.39 18.30
C GLU A 205 5.31 2.78 18.14
N GLN A 206 5.38 1.59 17.53
CA GLN A 206 6.61 0.88 17.20
C GLN A 206 6.48 0.36 15.77
N GLY A 207 7.29 0.88 14.85
CA GLY A 207 7.27 0.50 13.46
C GLY A 207 6.22 1.18 12.58
N ALA A 208 6.19 0.76 11.32
CA ALA A 208 5.23 1.18 10.32
C ALA A 208 5.00 0.05 9.32
N LEU A 209 3.75 -0.21 8.93
CA LEU A 209 3.39 -1.31 8.02
C LEU A 209 2.58 -0.81 6.83
N ALA A 210 3.03 -1.12 5.62
CA ALA A 210 2.21 -0.91 4.42
C ALA A 210 1.04 -1.92 4.38
N VAL A 211 -0.15 -1.48 3.97
CA VAL A 211 -1.34 -2.35 3.83
C VAL A 211 -1.93 -2.37 2.42
N ASP A 212 -1.52 -1.44 1.56
CA ASP A 212 -1.68 -1.58 0.11
C ASP A 212 -0.47 -1.01 -0.62
N ALA A 213 -0.28 -1.49 -1.84
CA ALA A 213 0.76 -1.01 -2.73
C ALA A 213 0.27 -1.06 -4.17
N ARG A 214 0.61 -0.02 -4.92
CA ARG A 214 0.40 0.05 -6.37
C ARG A 214 1.69 0.53 -7.02
N VAL A 215 2.10 -0.12 -8.10
CA VAL A 215 3.29 0.26 -8.88
C VAL A 215 2.89 0.33 -10.35
N VAL A 216 3.23 1.44 -10.99
CA VAL A 216 3.05 1.65 -12.43
C VAL A 216 4.42 1.79 -13.06
N LEU A 217 4.70 0.92 -14.03
CA LEU A 217 5.93 0.91 -14.80
C LEU A 217 5.75 1.57 -16.17
N ASN A 218 6.85 2.08 -16.73
CA ASN A 218 6.92 2.40 -18.13
C ASN A 218 6.84 1.10 -18.94
N GLY A 219 6.13 1.08 -20.07
CA GLY A 219 5.87 -0.17 -20.80
C GLY A 219 7.08 -0.80 -21.51
N ARG A 220 8.33 -0.45 -21.16
CA ARG A 220 9.55 -0.89 -21.87
C ARG A 220 9.94 -2.35 -21.56
N GLY A 221 9.34 -2.99 -20.55
CA GLY A 221 9.72 -4.32 -20.05
C GLY A 221 9.42 -5.54 -20.94
N LYS A 222 8.95 -5.39 -22.19
CA LYS A 222 8.71 -6.52 -23.11
C LYS A 222 9.77 -6.72 -24.21
N HIS A 223 10.85 -5.93 -24.25
CA HIS A 223 11.93 -6.11 -25.24
C HIS A 223 13.28 -6.13 -24.53
N GLY A 224 13.66 -7.30 -24.00
CA GLY A 224 14.94 -7.45 -23.32
C GLY A 224 15.26 -8.86 -22.83
N ALA A 225 14.72 -9.90 -23.48
CA ALA A 225 15.22 -11.26 -23.33
C ALA A 225 15.54 -11.76 -24.75
N HIS A 226 16.80 -11.57 -25.14
CA HIS A 226 17.44 -12.30 -26.24
C HIS A 226 18.36 -13.34 -25.61
#